data_AF-A0A382DZ83-F1
#
_entry.id   AF-A0A382DZ83-F1
#
_cell.length_a   1.000
_cell.length_b   1.000
_cell.length_c   1.000
_cell.angle_alpha   90.00
_cell.angle_beta   90.00
_cell.angle_gamma   90.00
#
_symmetry.space_group_name_H-M   'P 1'
#
loop_
_entity.id
_entity.type
_entity.pdbx_description
1 polymer ?
#
loop_
_entity_poly.entity_id
_entity_poly.type
_entity_poly.pdbx_seq_one_letter_code
_entity_poly.pdbx_strand_id
1 'polypeptide(L)'
;MKKTLLLVLPLLFIMSCDTDDDETSDGLEGTWTVESVTYYENGNCSGEGETDDFINGPFTGTVTYTEALATASLSLSQSLSSYCDDADGNMVNDTTCVYDGDVELILSVFVSDCYDDGGNWEADSTCNFDFTDEWYYTYHEDSLGNATYCEIYYDEGEFIDVETVCGSAVVSGNTAMLQIIEENDDNELECTVIMLS
;
A
#
# COMPACT_ATOMS: atom_id res chain seq x y z
N MET A 1 59.91 -19.96 31.37
CA MET A 1 60.87 -18.83 31.32
C MET A 1 60.60 -18.00 30.07
N LYS A 2 60.22 -16.71 30.23
CA LYS A 2 60.48 -15.50 29.39
C LYS A 2 60.11 -15.55 27.88
N LYS A 3 59.36 -14.60 27.26
CA LYS A 3 59.28 -13.13 27.42
C LYS A 3 57.94 -12.53 26.89
N THR A 4 57.40 -11.57 27.66
CA THR A 4 56.98 -10.18 27.33
C THR A 4 57.11 -9.69 25.87
N LEU A 5 56.37 -8.74 25.27
CA LEU A 5 55.36 -7.70 25.64
C LEU A 5 54.89 -7.05 24.30
N LEU A 6 53.63 -6.67 24.07
CA LEU A 6 53.04 -5.32 23.80
C LEU A 6 52.00 -5.50 22.65
N LEU A 7 50.76 -5.01 22.71
CA LEU A 7 50.42 -3.59 22.63
C LEU A 7 49.02 -3.35 23.19
N VAL A 8 48.93 -2.46 24.17
CA VAL A 8 47.70 -1.79 24.59
C VAL A 8 47.52 -0.60 23.65
N LEU A 9 46.37 -0.49 22.99
CA LEU A 9 45.83 0.79 22.55
C LEU A 9 44.34 0.84 22.93
N PRO A 10 43.92 1.82 23.76
CA PRO A 10 42.55 1.98 24.18
C PRO A 10 41.80 2.78 23.12
N LEU A 11 40.81 2.19 22.47
CA LEU A 11 39.75 2.96 21.82
C LEU A 11 38.55 2.91 22.77
N LEU A 12 38.41 4.03 23.47
CA LEU A 12 37.22 4.46 24.18
C LEU A 12 36.00 4.32 23.27
N PHE A 13 35.30 3.19 23.36
CA PHE A 13 33.86 3.19 23.15
C PHE A 13 33.26 3.51 24.52
N ILE A 14 33.00 4.80 24.69
CA ILE A 14 32.14 5.32 25.74
C ILE A 14 30.78 4.66 25.51
N MET A 15 30.49 3.63 26.30
CA MET A 15 29.12 3.26 26.61
C MET A 15 28.50 4.49 27.28
N SER A 16 27.68 5.21 26.53
CA SER A 16 26.61 6.02 27.11
C SER A 16 25.36 5.18 26.98
N CYS A 17 25.00 4.45 28.04
CA CYS A 17 23.69 3.84 28.19
C CYS A 17 22.80 4.80 28.99
N ASP A 18 21.56 4.86 28.53
CA ASP A 18 20.31 5.26 29.18
C ASP A 18 19.98 6.75 29.24
N THR A 19 19.17 7.16 28.27
CA THR A 19 17.76 7.41 28.58
C THR A 19 16.89 6.60 27.61
N ASP A 20 16.21 5.58 28.14
CA ASP A 20 14.96 5.08 27.61
C ASP A 20 13.99 6.26 27.43
N ASP A 21 13.57 6.51 26.19
CA ASP A 21 12.24 7.01 25.82
C ASP A 21 12.14 6.96 24.28
N ASP A 22 11.30 6.04 23.82
CA ASP A 22 10.78 5.78 22.48
C ASP A 22 11.74 5.60 21.29
N GLU A 23 11.64 4.42 20.71
CA GLU A 23 11.88 4.09 19.31
C GLU A 23 11.42 5.26 18.40
N THR A 24 12.29 6.22 18.10
CA THR A 24 12.11 6.99 16.86
C THR A 24 12.41 5.99 15.76
N SER A 25 11.36 5.36 15.20
CA SER A 25 11.53 4.63 13.94
C SER A 25 12.17 5.62 12.97
N ASP A 26 13.32 5.26 12.41
CA ASP A 26 13.97 6.04 11.36
C ASP A 26 13.06 5.96 10.12
N GLY A 27 12.02 6.80 10.06
CA GLY A 27 11.06 6.84 8.96
C GLY A 27 10.02 5.71 8.95
N LEU A 28 9.80 5.14 7.77
CA LEU A 28 8.75 4.16 7.49
C LEU A 28 9.12 2.72 7.85
N GLU A 29 10.37 2.41 8.24
CA GLU A 29 10.78 1.03 8.51
C GLU A 29 9.89 0.36 9.57
N GLY A 30 9.39 -0.83 9.25
CA GLY A 30 8.43 -1.57 10.08
C GLY A 30 7.23 -2.08 9.28
N THR A 31 6.31 -2.73 9.99
CA THR A 31 5.06 -3.23 9.43
C THR A 31 3.91 -2.33 9.85
N TRP A 32 3.15 -1.87 8.86
CA TRP A 32 2.01 -0.98 9.04
C TRP A 32 0.74 -1.64 8.53
N THR A 33 -0.37 -1.40 9.19
CA THR A 33 -1.72 -1.74 8.72
C THR A 33 -2.18 -0.68 7.75
N VAL A 34 -2.75 -1.08 6.60
CA VAL A 34 -3.40 -0.13 5.69
C VAL A 34 -4.77 0.22 6.24
N GLU A 35 -4.97 1.48 6.59
CA GLU A 35 -6.26 2.00 7.09
C GLU A 35 -7.18 2.42 5.95
N SER A 36 -6.61 3.09 4.94
CA SER A 36 -7.33 3.53 3.76
C SER A 36 -6.38 3.89 2.64
N VAL A 37 -6.83 3.70 1.40
CA VAL A 37 -6.29 4.35 0.22
C VAL A 37 -7.41 5.18 -0.41
N THR A 38 -7.14 6.44 -0.70
CA THR A 38 -8.13 7.35 -1.25
C THR A 38 -7.54 8.04 -2.46
N TYR A 39 -8.24 7.93 -3.57
CA TYR A 39 -7.87 8.52 -4.83
C TYR A 39 -8.68 9.79 -5.10
N TYR A 40 -8.05 10.76 -5.74
CA TYR A 40 -8.67 12.02 -6.13
C TYR A 40 -8.31 12.32 -7.58
N GLU A 41 -9.32 12.61 -8.40
CA GLU A 41 -9.16 13.13 -9.78
C GLU A 41 -8.70 14.61 -9.77
N ASN A 42 -7.75 14.94 -8.90
CA ASN A 42 -7.10 16.24 -8.82
C ASN A 42 -5.74 16.13 -8.10
N GLY A 43 -4.79 16.97 -8.49
CA GLY A 43 -3.47 17.03 -7.86
C GLY A 43 -3.39 17.72 -6.49
N ASN A 44 -4.52 18.01 -5.83
CA ASN A 44 -4.52 18.67 -4.52
C ASN A 44 -5.16 17.84 -3.40
N CYS A 45 -5.59 16.62 -3.71
CA CYS A 45 -6.10 15.64 -2.75
C CYS A 45 -7.28 16.19 -1.93
N SER A 46 -8.18 16.93 -2.58
CA SER A 46 -9.31 17.55 -1.90
C SER A 46 -10.64 17.21 -2.58
N GLY A 47 -11.71 17.25 -1.79
CA GLY A 47 -13.06 16.90 -2.25
C GLY A 47 -13.52 15.55 -1.70
N GLU A 48 -14.56 15.01 -2.32
CA GLU A 48 -14.93 13.60 -2.17
C GLU A 48 -13.96 12.80 -3.03
N GLY A 49 -13.17 11.92 -2.41
CA GLY A 49 -12.28 11.00 -3.11
C GLY A 49 -12.98 9.69 -3.41
N GLU A 50 -12.47 8.98 -4.39
CA GLU A 50 -12.94 7.66 -4.79
C GLU A 50 -12.23 6.59 -3.95
N THR A 51 -13.01 5.64 -3.42
CA THR A 51 -12.53 4.51 -2.61
C THR A 51 -13.11 3.17 -3.10
N ASP A 52 -13.54 3.10 -4.36
CA ASP A 52 -14.40 2.00 -4.84
C ASP A 52 -13.86 1.26 -6.06
N ASP A 53 -12.65 1.60 -6.53
CA ASP A 53 -12.03 0.86 -7.64
C ASP A 53 -11.24 -0.35 -7.13
N PHE A 54 -10.93 -1.35 -7.99
CA PHE A 54 -10.21 -2.57 -7.59
C PHE A 54 -8.86 -2.30 -6.89
N ILE A 55 -8.25 -1.14 -7.16
CA ILE A 55 -7.01 -0.63 -6.55
C ILE A 55 -7.29 0.24 -5.29
N ASN A 56 -8.50 0.79 -5.15
CA ASN A 56 -8.91 1.74 -4.11
C ASN A 56 -10.00 1.19 -3.16
N GLY A 57 -10.45 -0.04 -3.36
CA GLY A 57 -11.59 -0.68 -2.70
C GLY A 57 -11.33 -1.00 -1.22
N PRO A 58 -12.26 -1.68 -0.54
CA PRO A 58 -12.13 -2.03 0.88
C PRO A 58 -11.16 -3.22 1.06
N PHE A 59 -9.91 -3.05 0.67
CA PHE A 59 -8.86 -4.00 0.97
C PHE A 59 -8.39 -3.81 2.41
N THR A 60 -8.04 -4.91 3.03
CA THR A 60 -7.37 -4.93 4.33
C THR A 60 -6.00 -5.53 4.14
N GLY A 61 -5.02 -5.07 4.90
CA GLY A 61 -3.69 -5.64 4.75
C GLY A 61 -2.63 -4.85 5.46
N THR A 62 -1.39 -5.21 5.15
CA THR A 62 -0.22 -4.59 5.75
C THR A 62 0.82 -4.26 4.68
N VAL A 63 1.58 -3.19 4.91
CA VAL A 63 2.80 -2.90 4.16
C VAL A 63 3.98 -2.99 5.12
N THR A 64 5.00 -3.75 4.75
CA THR A 64 6.26 -3.85 5.50
C THR A 64 7.35 -3.13 4.73
N TYR A 65 7.91 -2.08 5.34
CA TYR A 65 9.04 -1.34 4.81
C TYR A 65 10.34 -1.83 5.47
N THR A 66 11.33 -2.07 4.63
CA THR A 66 12.73 -2.31 5.00
C THR A 66 13.59 -1.14 4.51
N GLU A 67 14.93 -1.22 4.62
CA GLU A 67 15.84 -0.14 4.21
C GLU A 67 15.60 0.39 2.77
N ALA A 68 15.15 -0.45 1.84
CA ALA A 68 14.94 -0.05 0.44
C ALA A 68 13.77 -0.73 -0.29
N LEU A 69 13.11 -1.71 0.35
CA LEU A 69 12.04 -2.49 -0.25
C LEU A 69 10.79 -2.39 0.62
N ALA A 70 9.65 -2.17 -0.03
CA ALA A 70 8.33 -2.29 0.56
C ALA A 70 7.67 -3.57 0.05
N THR A 71 7.01 -4.29 0.94
CA THR A 71 6.21 -5.48 0.62
C THR A 71 4.80 -5.29 1.13
N ALA A 72 3.82 -5.21 0.24
CA ALA A 72 2.40 -5.22 0.59
C ALA A 72 1.86 -6.65 0.64
N SER A 73 0.97 -6.90 1.60
CA SER A 73 0.15 -8.11 1.66
C SER A 73 -1.27 -7.67 1.91
N LEU A 74 -2.09 -7.75 0.87
CA LEU A 74 -3.44 -7.20 0.83
C LEU A 74 -4.46 -8.29 0.55
N SER A 75 -5.62 -8.16 1.16
CA SER A 75 -6.76 -9.05 1.04
C SER A 75 -8.00 -8.23 0.69
N LEU A 76 -8.69 -8.62 -0.37
CA LEU A 76 -9.95 -8.04 -0.83
C LEU A 76 -11.04 -9.10 -0.77
N SER A 77 -12.22 -8.72 -0.30
CA SER A 77 -13.40 -9.58 -0.31
C SER A 77 -14.52 -8.89 -1.06
N GLN A 78 -15.06 -9.55 -2.10
CA GLN A 78 -16.18 -9.03 -2.88
C GLN A 78 -17.34 -10.03 -2.87
N SER A 79 -18.54 -9.54 -2.59
CA SER A 79 -19.79 -10.29 -2.71
C SER A 79 -20.47 -9.99 -4.04
N LEU A 80 -21.38 -10.85 -4.50
CA LEU A 80 -22.19 -10.53 -5.68
C LEU A 80 -22.99 -9.23 -5.49
N SER A 81 -23.49 -8.98 -4.26
CA SER A 81 -24.23 -7.76 -3.97
C SER A 81 -23.36 -6.51 -4.03
N SER A 82 -22.14 -6.56 -3.46
CA SER A 82 -21.23 -5.41 -3.50
C SER A 82 -20.79 -5.14 -4.93
N TYR A 83 -20.36 -6.16 -5.68
CA TYR A 83 -20.09 -6.02 -7.12
C TYR A 83 -21.27 -5.40 -7.87
N CYS A 84 -22.50 -5.80 -7.53
CA CYS A 84 -23.69 -5.26 -8.17
C CYS A 84 -23.89 -3.78 -7.87
N ASP A 85 -23.61 -3.35 -6.64
CA ASP A 85 -23.68 -1.95 -6.24
C ASP A 85 -22.57 -1.15 -6.96
N ASP A 86 -21.34 -1.68 -7.00
CA ASP A 86 -20.17 -1.09 -7.69
C ASP A 86 -20.42 -0.91 -9.20
N ALA A 87 -21.14 -1.86 -9.82
CA ALA A 87 -21.50 -1.84 -11.23
C ALA A 87 -22.75 -0.98 -11.56
N ASP A 88 -23.18 -0.09 -10.64
CA ASP A 88 -24.44 0.67 -10.74
C ASP A 88 -25.68 -0.23 -11.02
N GLY A 89 -25.58 -1.48 -10.59
CA GLY A 89 -26.56 -2.53 -10.81
C GLY A 89 -27.62 -2.59 -9.71
N ASN A 90 -28.51 -3.57 -9.84
CA ASN A 90 -29.52 -3.86 -8.85
C ASN A 90 -29.67 -5.37 -8.68
N MET A 91 -29.57 -5.83 -7.43
CA MET A 91 -29.91 -7.21 -7.07
C MET A 91 -31.40 -7.45 -7.26
N VAL A 92 -31.78 -8.30 -8.21
CA VAL A 92 -33.19 -8.69 -8.44
C VAL A 92 -33.62 -9.84 -7.52
N ASN A 93 -32.65 -10.61 -7.03
CA ASN A 93 -32.76 -11.61 -5.98
C ASN A 93 -31.35 -11.94 -5.44
N ASP A 94 -31.25 -12.78 -4.40
CA ASP A 94 -29.98 -13.15 -3.74
C ASP A 94 -28.92 -13.81 -4.66
N THR A 95 -29.28 -14.17 -5.90
CA THR A 95 -28.42 -14.90 -6.84
C THR A 95 -28.28 -14.21 -8.20
N THR A 96 -28.83 -13.01 -8.38
CA THR A 96 -28.84 -12.35 -9.69
C THR A 96 -28.72 -10.84 -9.52
N CYS A 97 -27.64 -10.29 -10.08
CA CYS A 97 -27.44 -8.88 -10.31
C CYS A 97 -27.89 -8.53 -11.73
N VAL A 98 -28.54 -7.37 -11.90
CA VAL A 98 -28.78 -6.76 -13.21
C VAL A 98 -28.07 -5.41 -13.25
N TYR A 99 -27.12 -5.26 -14.16
CA TYR A 99 -26.35 -4.04 -14.39
C TYR A 99 -26.40 -3.66 -15.88
N ASP A 100 -25.89 -2.48 -16.23
CA ASP A 100 -25.93 -1.95 -17.61
C ASP A 100 -27.33 -1.99 -18.28
N GLY A 101 -28.37 -1.83 -17.46
CA GLY A 101 -29.77 -1.80 -17.88
C GLY A 101 -30.44 -3.16 -18.07
N ASP A 102 -29.77 -4.15 -18.65
CA ASP A 102 -30.32 -5.49 -18.91
C ASP A 102 -29.32 -6.66 -18.86
N VAL A 103 -28.08 -6.44 -18.41
CA VAL A 103 -27.07 -7.48 -18.29
C VAL A 103 -27.27 -8.25 -16.97
N GLU A 104 -27.57 -9.53 -17.07
CA GLU A 104 -27.74 -10.40 -15.90
C GLU A 104 -26.41 -11.09 -15.54
N LEU A 105 -25.90 -10.83 -14.34
CA LEU A 105 -24.86 -11.63 -13.71
C LEU A 105 -25.46 -12.52 -12.64
N ILE A 106 -25.47 -13.82 -12.92
CA ILE A 106 -25.94 -14.82 -11.96
C ILE A 106 -24.80 -15.28 -11.05
N LEU A 107 -25.13 -15.66 -9.83
CA LEU A 107 -24.16 -16.09 -8.81
C LEU A 107 -23.19 -17.16 -9.31
N SER A 108 -23.67 -18.16 -10.07
CA SER A 108 -22.77 -19.20 -10.57
C SER A 108 -21.72 -18.70 -11.57
N VAL A 109 -22.02 -17.62 -12.30
CA VAL A 109 -21.08 -16.97 -13.22
C VAL A 109 -20.09 -16.15 -12.39
N PHE A 110 -20.56 -15.34 -11.45
CA PHE A 110 -19.69 -14.60 -10.52
C PHE A 110 -18.73 -15.52 -9.74
N VAL A 111 -19.20 -16.69 -9.31
CA VAL A 111 -18.36 -17.71 -8.66
C VAL A 111 -17.33 -18.29 -9.64
N SER A 112 -17.67 -18.46 -10.92
CA SER A 112 -16.72 -18.92 -11.94
C SER A 112 -15.65 -17.87 -12.17
N ASP A 113 -16.06 -16.61 -12.36
CA ASP A 113 -15.17 -15.48 -12.61
C ASP A 113 -14.22 -15.27 -11.42
N CYS A 114 -14.74 -15.39 -10.19
CA CYS A 114 -13.94 -15.40 -8.96
C CYS A 114 -12.74 -16.36 -9.03
N TYR A 115 -12.95 -17.60 -9.49
CA TYR A 115 -11.88 -18.58 -9.61
C TYR A 115 -10.96 -18.31 -10.82
N ASP A 116 -11.54 -17.86 -11.94
CA ASP A 116 -10.79 -17.55 -13.16
C ASP A 116 -9.83 -16.36 -12.93
N ASP A 117 -10.22 -15.40 -12.08
CA ASP A 117 -9.43 -14.23 -11.67
C ASP A 117 -8.47 -14.53 -10.50
N GLY A 118 -8.36 -15.79 -10.07
CA GLY A 118 -7.42 -16.24 -9.03
C GLY A 118 -7.89 -16.04 -7.60
N GLY A 119 -9.16 -15.65 -7.40
CA GLY A 119 -9.81 -15.58 -6.10
C GLY A 119 -10.23 -16.95 -5.56
N ASN A 120 -10.64 -16.94 -4.29
CA ASN A 120 -11.15 -18.09 -3.57
C ASN A 120 -12.58 -17.81 -3.11
N TRP A 121 -13.53 -18.63 -3.59
CA TRP A 121 -14.91 -18.56 -3.14
C TRP A 121 -15.10 -19.23 -1.77
N GLU A 122 -15.62 -18.47 -0.81
CA GLU A 122 -15.82 -18.92 0.57
C GLU A 122 -17.29 -19.20 0.92
N ALA A 123 -17.51 -19.85 2.06
CA ALA A 123 -18.83 -20.31 2.50
C ALA A 123 -19.81 -19.18 2.88
N ASP A 124 -19.30 -17.97 3.11
CA ASP A 124 -20.06 -16.74 3.37
C ASP A 124 -20.53 -16.03 2.09
N SER A 125 -20.34 -16.65 0.92
CA SER A 125 -20.73 -16.11 -0.39
C SER A 125 -19.94 -14.88 -0.82
N THR A 126 -18.67 -14.81 -0.43
CA THR A 126 -17.72 -13.83 -0.94
C THR A 126 -16.63 -14.51 -1.76
N CYS A 127 -16.15 -13.77 -2.76
CA CYS A 127 -14.90 -14.05 -3.44
C CYS A 127 -13.78 -13.31 -2.72
N ASN A 128 -12.74 -14.01 -2.30
CA ASN A 128 -11.60 -13.43 -1.61
C ASN A 128 -10.35 -13.49 -2.48
N PHE A 129 -9.68 -12.35 -2.63
CA PHE A 129 -8.42 -12.21 -3.34
C PHE A 129 -7.33 -11.87 -2.33
N ASP A 130 -6.24 -12.62 -2.36
CA ASP A 130 -5.04 -12.32 -1.59
C ASP A 130 -3.92 -12.04 -2.58
N PHE A 131 -3.28 -10.89 -2.44
CA PHE A 131 -2.17 -10.49 -3.31
C PHE A 131 -1.02 -9.95 -2.49
N THR A 132 0.17 -10.15 -3.03
CA THR A 132 1.42 -9.64 -2.48
C THR A 132 2.11 -8.87 -3.58
N ASP A 133 2.56 -7.66 -3.27
CA ASP A 133 3.30 -6.83 -4.19
C ASP A 133 4.56 -6.30 -3.52
N GLU A 134 5.59 -6.05 -4.31
CA GLU A 134 6.89 -5.57 -3.85
C GLU A 134 7.38 -4.44 -4.74
N TRP A 135 7.79 -3.33 -4.12
CA TRP A 135 8.38 -2.20 -4.84
C TRP A 135 9.57 -1.63 -4.08
N TYR A 136 10.50 -1.06 -4.83
CA TYR A 136 11.59 -0.30 -4.24
C TYR A 136 11.10 1.09 -3.87
N TYR A 137 11.67 1.65 -2.81
CA TYR A 137 11.30 2.99 -2.40
C TYR A 137 12.48 3.76 -1.79
N THR A 138 12.31 5.08 -1.67
CA THR A 138 13.18 5.94 -0.87
C THR A 138 12.34 6.80 0.06
N TYR A 139 12.84 7.03 1.27
CA TYR A 139 12.30 7.96 2.24
C TYR A 139 13.40 8.91 2.69
N HIS A 140 13.11 10.21 2.67
CA HIS A 140 14.04 11.22 3.15
C HIS A 140 13.29 12.32 3.89
N GLU A 141 13.59 12.48 5.18
CA GLU A 141 13.10 13.59 6.00
C GLU A 141 14.19 14.65 6.16
N ASP A 142 13.83 15.90 5.83
CA ASP A 142 14.72 17.04 6.00
C ASP A 142 14.78 17.51 7.47
N SER A 143 15.71 18.42 7.77
CA SER A 143 15.87 18.96 9.13
C SER A 143 14.67 19.77 9.66
N LEU A 144 13.67 20.04 8.82
CA LEU A 144 12.44 20.76 9.15
C LEU A 144 11.25 19.81 9.34
N GLY A 145 11.45 18.50 9.18
CA GLY A 145 10.41 17.47 9.28
C GLY A 145 9.58 17.31 8.01
N ASN A 146 10.03 17.83 6.86
CA ASN A 146 9.37 17.54 5.58
C ASN A 146 9.94 16.24 5.03
N ALA A 147 9.11 15.22 4.89
CA ALA A 147 9.52 13.96 4.30
C ALA A 147 9.08 13.82 2.85
N THR A 148 9.99 13.36 2.01
CA THR A 148 9.74 12.90 0.65
C THR A 148 9.74 11.37 0.63
N TYR A 149 8.74 10.81 -0.03
CA TYR A 149 8.63 9.38 -0.31
C TYR A 149 8.59 9.19 -1.82
N CYS A 150 9.35 8.24 -2.35
CA CYS A 150 9.29 7.91 -3.78
C CYS A 150 9.31 6.40 -4.00
N GLU A 151 8.39 5.90 -4.81
CA GLU A 151 8.31 4.53 -5.30
C GLU A 151 9.10 4.41 -6.60
N ILE A 152 9.78 3.28 -6.77
CA ILE A 152 10.70 3.03 -7.88
C ILE A 152 10.29 1.72 -8.54
N TYR A 153 9.85 1.83 -9.80
CA TYR A 153 9.43 0.71 -10.63
C TYR A 153 10.45 0.46 -11.74
N TYR A 154 10.75 -0.81 -11.97
CA TYR A 154 11.64 -1.26 -13.03
C TYR A 154 10.82 -2.06 -14.03
N ASP A 155 10.81 -1.63 -15.30
CA ASP A 155 10.08 -2.34 -16.34
C ASP A 155 10.66 -3.75 -16.57
N GLU A 156 9.79 -4.75 -16.74
CA GLU A 156 10.18 -6.15 -16.88
C GLU A 156 10.87 -6.39 -18.24
N GLY A 157 12.17 -6.14 -18.32
CA GLY A 157 12.97 -6.50 -19.49
C GLY A 157 14.19 -5.64 -19.74
N GLU A 158 14.22 -4.41 -19.25
CA GLU A 158 15.34 -3.48 -19.41
C GLU A 158 15.51 -2.63 -18.15
N PHE A 159 16.64 -2.80 -17.43
CA PHE A 159 17.03 -1.97 -16.26
C PHE A 159 17.36 -0.50 -16.62
N ILE A 160 16.80 0.02 -17.71
CA ILE A 160 17.20 1.30 -18.32
C ILE A 160 16.08 2.33 -18.18
N ASP A 161 14.83 1.90 -18.19
CA ASP A 161 13.67 2.75 -17.95
C ASP A 161 13.18 2.52 -16.52
N VAL A 162 13.60 3.43 -15.64
CA VAL A 162 13.19 3.49 -14.24
C VAL A 162 12.09 4.53 -14.13
N GLU A 163 10.91 4.08 -13.73
CA GLU A 163 9.84 4.98 -13.36
C GLU A 163 9.95 5.29 -11.87
N THR A 164 9.75 6.56 -11.51
CA THR A 164 9.81 6.99 -10.11
C THR A 164 8.65 7.91 -9.85
N VAL A 165 7.78 7.48 -8.94
CA VAL A 165 6.60 8.23 -8.52
C VAL A 165 6.86 8.77 -7.12
N CYS A 166 6.81 10.10 -6.96
CA CYS A 166 7.21 10.76 -5.73
C CYS A 166 6.03 11.52 -5.10
N GLY A 167 6.09 11.60 -3.77
CA GLY A 167 5.10 12.25 -2.94
C GLY A 167 5.70 12.81 -1.66
N SER A 168 4.82 13.24 -0.78
CA SER A 168 5.16 13.61 0.59
C SER A 168 4.75 12.51 1.55
N ALA A 169 5.50 12.38 2.64
CA ALA A 169 5.14 11.53 3.76
C ALA A 169 5.03 12.35 5.05
N VAL A 170 4.17 11.90 5.95
CA VAL A 170 4.10 12.39 7.33
C VAL A 170 4.03 11.17 8.23
N VAL A 171 5.09 10.94 9.01
CA VAL A 171 5.16 9.84 9.98
C VAL A 171 5.02 10.44 11.39
N SER A 172 4.10 9.92 12.18
CA SER A 172 3.84 10.40 13.54
C SER A 172 3.53 9.25 14.48
N GLY A 173 4.54 8.80 15.22
CA GLY A 173 4.45 7.64 16.10
C GLY A 173 4.00 6.41 15.32
N ASN A 174 2.83 5.89 15.67
CA ASN A 174 2.24 4.70 15.04
C ASN A 174 1.25 5.08 13.93
N THR A 175 1.47 6.18 13.23
CA THR A 175 0.69 6.52 12.03
C THR A 175 1.60 7.04 10.94
N ALA A 176 1.29 6.72 9.70
CA ALA A 176 1.92 7.35 8.55
C ALA A 176 0.86 7.73 7.50
N MET A 177 1.08 8.87 6.86
CA MET A 177 0.30 9.33 5.71
C MET A 177 1.26 9.49 4.54
N LEU A 178 1.00 8.80 3.45
CA LEU A 178 1.68 9.00 2.17
C LEU A 178 0.72 9.73 1.24
N GLN A 179 1.24 10.75 0.55
CA GLN A 179 0.47 11.51 -0.43
C GLN A 179 1.28 11.58 -1.72
N ILE A 180 0.78 10.94 -2.76
CA ILE A 180 1.40 10.82 -4.07
C ILE A 180 0.60 11.67 -5.06
N ILE A 181 1.29 12.41 -5.93
CA ILE A 181 0.67 13.21 -6.99
C ILE A 181 1.31 12.81 -8.31
N GLU A 182 0.49 12.41 -9.26
CA GLU A 182 0.93 11.91 -10.57
C GLU A 182 0.15 12.55 -11.72
N GLU A 183 0.69 12.49 -12.93
CA GLU A 183 0.00 12.89 -14.15
C GLU A 183 -0.52 11.62 -14.85
N ASN A 184 -1.80 11.58 -15.18
CA ASN A 184 -2.37 10.49 -15.95
C ASN A 184 -2.04 10.60 -17.45
N ASP A 185 -2.51 9.63 -18.23
CA ASP A 185 -2.30 9.56 -19.69
C ASP A 185 -2.85 10.79 -20.45
N ASP A 186 -3.81 11.52 -19.86
CA ASP A 186 -4.40 12.75 -20.39
C ASP A 186 -3.69 14.03 -19.90
N ASN A 187 -2.56 13.90 -19.19
CA ASN A 187 -1.80 14.97 -18.54
C ASN A 187 -2.60 15.74 -17.48
N GLU A 188 -3.58 15.10 -16.87
CA GLU A 188 -4.31 15.63 -15.72
C GLU A 188 -3.66 15.14 -14.42
N LEU A 189 -3.63 16.00 -13.41
CA LEU A 189 -3.03 15.64 -12.13
C LEU A 189 -4.03 14.86 -11.28
N GLU A 190 -3.55 13.78 -10.71
CA GLU A 190 -4.26 12.90 -9.81
C GLU A 190 -3.54 12.84 -8.47
N CYS A 191 -4.25 12.43 -7.42
CA CYS A 191 -3.65 12.27 -6.11
C CYS A 191 -4.13 11.01 -5.41
N THR A 192 -3.18 10.30 -4.81
CA THR A 192 -3.45 9.14 -3.96
C THR A 192 -2.97 9.44 -2.54
N VAL A 193 -3.84 9.21 -1.55
CA VAL A 193 -3.53 9.32 -0.12
C VAL A 193 -3.64 7.95 0.52
N ILE A 194 -2.56 7.49 1.15
CA ILE A 194 -2.46 6.21 1.84
C ILE A 194 -2.30 6.48 3.34
N MET A 195 -3.20 5.93 4.15
CA MET A 195 -3.16 6.03 5.61
C MET A 195 -2.73 4.68 6.21
N LEU A 196 -1.77 4.75 7.13
CA LEU A 196 -1.10 3.60 7.74
C LEU A 196 -1.11 3.68 9.28
N SER A 197 -1.23 2.55 9.99
CA SER A 197 -1.21 2.47 11.47
C SER A 197 -0.48 1.26 12.07
#